data_AF-A0A8T1X2I7-F1
#
_entry.id   AF-A0A8T1X2I7-F1
#
_cell.length_a   1.000
_cell.length_b   1.000
_cell.length_c   1.000
_cell.angle_alpha   90.00
_cell.angle_beta   90.00
_cell.angle_gamma   90.00
#
_symmetry.space_group_name_H-M   'P 1'
#
loop_
_entity.id
_entity.type
_entity.pdbx_description
1 polymer ?
#
loop_
_entity_poly.entity_id
_entity_poly.type
_entity_poly.pdbx_seq_one_letter_code
_entity_poly.pdbx_strand_id
1 'polypeptide(L)'
;MAKAVILAAVSAFLTVVAGDACNNSVGVSCGDSTTAYCCQDNLYCMPWNLGYYQCVALPAQCARQFTNYDFYGGDIKTIYGLQPGDCCATCLATEGCLAYTFNNEYSGTTACFLKAGMGSPRVTPGLISAVIDSYTSDQDKTPKLRRFLAETNDTDSQPDPIKYMIETLAQEK
;
A
#
# COMPACT_ATOMS: atom_id res chain seq x y z
N MET A 1 5.47 24.68 67.20
CA MET A 1 5.71 25.35 65.90
C MET A 1 6.02 24.26 64.88
N ALA A 2 5.06 23.98 64.00
CA ALA A 2 5.12 22.86 63.06
C ALA A 2 6.04 23.18 61.87
N LYS A 3 6.98 22.28 61.53
CA LYS A 3 7.73 22.35 60.27
C LYS A 3 7.03 21.44 59.26
N ALA A 4 6.50 22.05 58.21
CA ALA A 4 5.85 21.38 57.10
C ALA A 4 6.88 20.54 56.32
N VAL A 5 6.55 19.27 56.09
CA VAL A 5 7.31 18.38 55.19
C VAL A 5 6.71 18.56 53.80
N ILE A 6 7.46 19.19 52.89
CA ILE A 6 7.06 19.36 51.50
C ILE A 6 7.40 18.06 50.75
N LEU A 7 6.40 17.23 50.48
CA LEU A 7 6.52 16.13 49.53
C LEU A 7 6.53 16.72 48.11
N ALA A 8 7.71 16.74 47.47
CA ALA A 8 7.81 17.01 46.05
C ALA A 8 7.37 15.76 45.28
N ALA A 9 6.14 15.77 44.75
CA ALA A 9 5.70 14.77 43.79
C ALA A 9 6.42 15.03 42.46
N VAL A 10 7.44 14.23 42.16
CA VAL A 10 8.11 14.25 40.86
C VAL A 10 7.20 13.55 39.86
N SER A 11 6.30 14.29 39.24
CA SER A 11 5.52 13.80 38.09
C SER A 11 6.46 13.65 36.89
N ALA A 12 6.97 12.45 36.68
CA ALA A 12 7.64 12.10 35.44
C ALA A 12 6.60 12.08 34.32
N PHE A 13 6.55 13.16 33.52
CA PHE A 13 5.84 13.14 32.26
C PHE A 13 6.55 12.15 31.33
N LEU A 14 5.94 10.99 31.12
CA LEU A 14 6.31 10.08 30.04
C LEU A 14 6.04 10.82 28.73
N THR A 15 7.06 11.43 28.13
CA THR A 15 7.00 11.85 26.73
C THR A 15 6.91 10.57 25.90
N VAL A 16 5.70 10.18 25.52
CA VAL A 16 5.49 9.22 24.44
C VAL A 16 6.18 9.82 23.22
N VAL A 17 7.29 9.22 22.80
CA VAL A 17 7.88 9.51 21.50
C VAL A 17 6.83 9.01 20.50
N ALA A 18 6.03 9.93 19.96
CA ALA A 18 5.20 9.63 18.81
C ALA A 18 6.16 9.16 17.72
N GLY A 19 6.12 7.87 17.37
CA GLY A 19 6.66 7.43 16.09
C GLY A 19 6.01 8.32 15.02
N ASP A 20 6.83 8.87 14.13
CA ASP A 20 6.53 9.99 13.23
C ASP A 20 5.05 10.08 12.87
N ALA A 21 4.35 11.06 13.43
CA ALA A 21 2.97 11.32 13.06
C ALA A 21 2.95 11.77 11.59
N CYS A 22 2.30 11.00 10.75
CA CYS A 22 2.12 11.34 9.35
C CYS A 22 1.19 12.55 9.25
N ASN A 23 1.76 13.71 8.94
CA ASN A 23 1.04 14.99 9.00
C ASN A 23 0.58 15.51 7.64
N ASN A 24 0.93 14.83 6.54
CA ASN A 24 0.55 15.27 5.20
C ASN A 24 -0.96 15.06 4.97
N SER A 25 -1.70 16.17 4.90
CA SER A 25 -3.15 16.21 4.68
C SER A 25 -3.54 15.88 3.23
N VAL A 26 -4.83 15.64 3.00
CA VAL A 26 -5.38 15.44 1.65
C VAL A 26 -4.99 16.58 0.71
N GLY A 27 -4.56 16.23 -0.50
CA GLY A 27 -4.14 17.18 -1.53
C GLY A 27 -2.71 17.72 -1.37
N VAL A 28 -2.04 17.44 -0.25
CA VAL A 28 -0.65 17.87 -0.02
C VAL A 28 0.31 16.90 -0.73
N SER A 29 1.43 17.44 -1.21
CA SER A 29 2.52 16.62 -1.76
C SER A 29 3.03 15.63 -0.72
N CYS A 30 3.22 14.39 -1.13
CA CYS A 30 3.80 13.33 -0.29
C CYS A 30 5.09 12.76 -0.90
N GLY A 31 5.78 13.54 -1.73
CA GLY A 31 7.10 13.17 -2.27
C GLY A 31 7.07 12.84 -3.76
N ASP A 32 7.97 11.96 -4.17
CA ASP A 32 8.21 11.59 -5.57
C ASP A 32 8.86 10.19 -5.70
N SER A 33 9.34 9.83 -6.89
CA SER A 33 9.97 8.54 -7.18
C SER A 33 11.26 8.24 -6.42
N THR A 34 11.89 9.26 -5.84
CA THR A 34 13.10 9.11 -5.03
C THR A 34 12.77 8.88 -3.56
N THR A 35 11.73 9.54 -3.04
CA THR A 35 11.33 9.44 -1.64
C THR A 35 9.84 9.75 -1.51
N ALA A 36 9.07 8.78 -1.02
CA ALA A 36 7.67 8.95 -0.65
C ALA A 36 7.56 9.10 0.87
N TYR A 37 6.77 10.08 1.32
CA TYR A 37 6.48 10.34 2.71
C TYR A 37 5.08 9.85 3.07
N CYS A 38 4.87 9.53 4.34
CA CYS A 38 3.58 9.04 4.79
C CYS A 38 2.51 10.14 4.84
N CYS A 39 1.25 9.73 4.72
CA CYS A 39 0.07 10.61 4.77
C CYS A 39 -0.73 10.38 6.06
N GLN A 40 -1.56 11.35 6.44
CA GLN A 40 -2.47 11.20 7.59
C GLN A 40 -3.32 9.92 7.51
N ASP A 41 -3.83 9.47 8.66
CA ASP A 41 -4.70 8.30 8.75
C ASP A 41 -5.84 8.38 7.73
N ASN A 42 -6.11 7.26 7.05
CA ASN A 42 -7.07 7.11 5.95
C ASN A 42 -6.68 7.75 4.60
N LEU A 43 -5.43 8.19 4.46
CA LEU A 43 -4.86 8.64 3.19
C LEU A 43 -3.72 7.70 2.76
N TYR A 44 -3.39 7.73 1.47
CA TYR A 44 -2.18 7.11 0.95
C TYR A 44 -1.45 8.04 -0.01
N CYS A 45 -0.17 7.77 -0.23
CA CYS A 45 0.66 8.57 -1.12
C CYS A 45 0.52 8.07 -2.56
N MET A 46 -0.25 8.78 -3.38
CA MET A 46 -0.55 8.43 -4.76
C MET A 46 0.48 9.01 -5.74
N PRO A 47 1.14 8.18 -6.56
CA PRO A 47 1.98 8.67 -7.65
C PRO A 47 1.15 9.20 -8.81
N TRP A 48 1.27 10.49 -9.15
CA TRP A 48 0.68 11.05 -10.37
C TRP A 48 1.63 11.00 -11.56
N ASN A 49 2.90 11.25 -11.28
CA ASN A 49 4.04 11.03 -12.16
C ASN A 49 5.30 10.85 -11.31
N LEU A 50 6.42 10.49 -11.93
CA LEU A 50 7.69 10.24 -11.21
C LEU A 50 8.20 11.42 -10.37
N GLY A 51 7.79 12.66 -10.65
CA GLY A 51 8.22 13.87 -9.94
C GLY A 51 7.18 14.43 -8.95
N TYR A 52 6.00 13.84 -8.84
CA TYR A 52 4.94 14.39 -7.97
C TYR A 52 3.96 13.34 -7.47
N TYR A 53 4.00 13.11 -6.16
CA TYR A 53 3.06 12.27 -5.43
C TYR A 53 2.19 13.12 -4.50
N GLN A 54 0.97 12.67 -4.23
CA GLN A 54 0.02 13.41 -3.41
C GLN A 54 -0.74 12.52 -2.44
N CYS A 55 -0.99 13.02 -1.24
CA CYS A 55 -1.90 12.36 -0.31
C CYS A 55 -3.33 12.43 -0.82
N VAL A 56 -3.95 11.28 -1.03
CA VAL A 56 -5.35 11.16 -1.45
C VAL A 56 -6.07 10.16 -0.55
N ALA A 57 -7.40 10.22 -0.53
CA ALA A 57 -8.21 9.35 0.31
C ALA A 57 -8.06 7.87 -0.10
N LEU A 58 -7.98 6.98 0.88
CA LEU A 58 -7.99 5.54 0.63
C LEU A 58 -9.27 5.12 -0.11
N PRO A 59 -9.17 4.27 -1.15
CA PRO A 59 -10.33 3.65 -1.76
C PRO A 59 -11.04 2.77 -0.72
N ALA A 60 -12.37 2.82 -0.68
CA ALA A 60 -13.15 1.90 0.14
C ALA A 60 -12.86 0.46 -0.27
N GLN A 61 -12.68 -0.44 0.70
CA GLN A 61 -12.38 -1.86 0.49
C GLN A 61 -10.98 -2.15 -0.09
N CYS A 62 -10.11 -1.16 -0.22
CA CYS A 62 -8.69 -1.33 -0.55
C CYS A 62 -7.82 -0.40 0.31
N ALA A 63 -7.93 -0.49 1.63
CA ALA A 63 -7.23 0.39 2.56
C ALA A 63 -5.72 0.15 2.60
N ARG A 64 -5.26 -1.02 2.14
CA ARG A 64 -3.86 -1.43 2.16
C ARG A 64 -3.19 -1.09 0.83
N GLN A 65 -2.69 0.14 0.75
CA GLN A 65 -2.00 0.72 -0.41
C GLN A 65 -0.48 0.66 -0.23
N PHE A 66 0.24 0.35 -1.31
CA PHE A 66 1.69 0.15 -1.34
C PHE A 66 2.30 1.04 -2.42
N THR A 67 2.70 2.25 -2.03
CA THR A 67 3.34 3.23 -2.92
C THR A 67 4.68 2.73 -3.39
N ASN A 68 4.98 2.91 -4.67
CA ASN A 68 6.21 2.45 -5.33
C ASN A 68 6.38 0.93 -5.38
N TYR A 69 5.28 0.19 -5.41
CA TYR A 69 5.33 -1.25 -5.59
C TYR A 69 4.53 -1.70 -6.79
N ASP A 70 5.08 -2.68 -7.50
CA ASP A 70 4.38 -3.53 -8.46
C ASP A 70 4.19 -4.92 -7.85
N PHE A 71 2.95 -5.38 -7.78
CA PHE A 71 2.64 -6.77 -7.43
C PHE A 71 2.88 -7.70 -8.62
N TYR A 72 4.13 -7.91 -8.99
CA TYR A 72 4.48 -8.61 -10.22
C TYR A 72 3.84 -10.01 -10.31
N GLY A 73 3.24 -10.31 -11.47
CA GLY A 73 2.60 -11.58 -11.76
C GLY A 73 1.10 -11.62 -11.49
N GLY A 74 0.49 -12.79 -11.75
CA GLY A 74 -0.93 -13.05 -11.43
C GLY A 74 -1.94 -12.16 -12.15
N ASP A 75 -1.57 -11.56 -13.29
CA ASP A 75 -2.43 -10.66 -14.06
C ASP A 75 -3.67 -11.38 -14.63
N ILE A 76 -4.85 -10.90 -14.26
CA ILE A 76 -6.14 -11.34 -14.80
C ILE A 76 -6.44 -10.58 -16.09
N LYS A 77 -6.35 -9.25 -16.05
CA LYS A 77 -6.53 -8.36 -17.20
C LYS A 77 -6.02 -6.95 -16.88
N THR A 78 -5.67 -6.22 -17.93
CA THR A 78 -5.34 -4.79 -17.85
C THR A 78 -6.52 -3.95 -18.36
N ILE A 79 -6.82 -2.87 -17.64
CA ILE A 79 -7.84 -1.89 -18.03
C ILE A 79 -7.19 -0.52 -18.13
N TYR A 80 -7.40 0.16 -19.25
CA TYR A 80 -6.81 1.46 -19.53
C TYR A 80 -7.80 2.59 -19.27
N GLY A 81 -7.30 3.77 -18.91
CA GLY A 81 -8.11 4.99 -18.75
C GLY A 81 -8.96 5.05 -17.49
N LEU A 82 -8.69 4.17 -16.50
CA LEU A 82 -9.33 4.24 -15.18
C LEU A 82 -8.65 5.27 -14.28
N GLN A 83 -9.42 5.83 -13.35
CA GLN A 83 -8.84 6.57 -12.22
C GLN A 83 -8.35 5.60 -11.14
N PRO A 84 -7.45 6.03 -10.23
CA PRO A 84 -6.88 5.15 -9.20
C PRO A 84 -7.95 4.47 -8.32
N GLY A 85 -8.96 5.23 -7.88
CA GLY A 85 -10.06 4.70 -7.07
C GLY A 85 -10.95 3.70 -7.82
N ASP A 86 -11.13 3.88 -9.13
CA ASP A 86 -11.93 2.98 -9.97
C ASP A 86 -11.26 1.62 -10.15
N CYS A 87 -9.93 1.55 -10.03
CA CYS A 87 -9.19 0.29 -10.12
C CYS A 87 -9.57 -0.68 -8.98
N CYS A 88 -9.73 -0.18 -7.75
CA CYS A 88 -10.22 -0.97 -6.61
C CYS A 88 -11.65 -1.48 -6.86
N ALA A 89 -12.57 -0.59 -7.25
CA ALA A 89 -13.96 -0.97 -7.55
C ALA A 89 -14.03 -2.03 -8.66
N THR A 90 -13.19 -1.90 -9.68
CA THR A 90 -13.15 -2.85 -10.78
C THR A 90 -12.55 -4.20 -10.39
N CYS A 91 -11.58 -4.21 -9.47
CA CYS A 91 -11.08 -5.45 -8.88
C CYS A 91 -12.19 -6.15 -8.09
N LEU A 92 -12.91 -5.45 -7.21
CA LEU A 92 -14.02 -6.02 -6.43
C LEU A 92 -15.14 -6.59 -7.31
N ALA A 93 -15.36 -6.02 -8.50
CA ALA A 93 -16.33 -6.49 -9.48
C ALA A 93 -15.81 -7.62 -10.39
N THR A 94 -14.52 -7.95 -10.34
CA THR A 94 -13.89 -8.97 -11.18
C THR A 94 -13.68 -10.25 -10.39
N GLU A 95 -14.30 -11.35 -10.84
CA GLU A 95 -14.13 -12.65 -10.20
C GLU A 95 -12.65 -13.06 -10.14
N GLY A 96 -12.19 -13.46 -8.96
CA GLY A 96 -10.82 -13.89 -8.71
C GLY A 96 -9.82 -12.75 -8.51
N CYS A 97 -10.21 -11.48 -8.66
CA CYS A 97 -9.31 -10.36 -8.36
C CYS A 97 -9.18 -10.16 -6.85
N LEU A 98 -7.94 -10.16 -6.37
CA LEU A 98 -7.60 -9.97 -4.96
C LEU A 98 -6.67 -8.77 -4.76
N ALA A 99 -6.01 -8.32 -5.82
CA ALA A 99 -5.07 -7.22 -5.79
C ALA A 99 -5.05 -6.47 -7.12
N TYR A 100 -4.40 -5.32 -7.15
CA TYR A 100 -4.12 -4.61 -8.38
C TYR A 100 -2.79 -3.86 -8.29
N THR A 101 -2.19 -3.61 -9.47
CA THR A 101 -1.17 -2.57 -9.67
C THR A 101 -1.77 -1.49 -10.54
N PHE A 102 -1.58 -0.22 -10.21
CA PHE A 102 -2.03 0.91 -11.00
C PHE A 102 -0.85 1.81 -11.39
N ASN A 103 -0.85 2.28 -12.63
CA ASN A 103 0.16 3.16 -13.20
C ASN A 103 -0.53 4.32 -13.93
N ASN A 104 -0.21 5.56 -13.52
CA ASN A 104 -0.76 6.76 -14.16
C ASN A 104 -0.11 7.11 -15.51
N GLU A 105 1.12 6.65 -15.76
CA GLU A 105 1.95 7.03 -16.91
C GLU A 105 2.26 5.83 -17.84
N TYR A 106 1.33 4.89 -17.95
CA TYR A 106 1.53 3.71 -18.80
C TYR A 106 1.27 4.01 -20.27
N SER A 107 2.36 4.23 -21.02
CA SER A 107 2.31 4.47 -22.48
C SER A 107 1.37 5.63 -22.89
N GLY A 108 1.33 6.69 -22.07
CA GLY A 108 0.51 7.89 -22.33
C GLY A 108 -0.95 7.76 -21.89
N THR A 109 -1.31 6.72 -21.15
CA THR A 109 -2.62 6.55 -20.50
C THR A 109 -2.45 5.97 -19.09
N THR A 110 -3.52 5.92 -18.32
CA THR A 110 -3.54 5.16 -17.07
C THR A 110 -3.76 3.68 -17.35
N ALA A 111 -3.19 2.81 -16.52
CA ALA A 111 -3.38 1.37 -16.57
C ALA A 111 -3.65 0.79 -15.18
N CYS A 112 -4.69 -0.02 -15.08
CA CYS A 112 -5.08 -0.81 -13.92
C CYS A 112 -4.88 -2.28 -14.26
N PHE A 113 -3.91 -2.92 -13.63
CA PHE A 113 -3.59 -4.33 -13.79
C PHE A 113 -4.28 -5.11 -12.67
N LEU A 114 -5.39 -5.78 -12.98
CA LEU A 114 -6.13 -6.60 -12.02
C LEU A 114 -5.40 -7.91 -11.81
N LYS A 115 -5.25 -8.33 -10.56
CA LYS A 115 -4.40 -9.44 -10.17
C LYS A 115 -5.11 -10.42 -9.26
N ALA A 116 -4.79 -11.69 -9.45
CA ALA A 116 -5.33 -12.79 -8.66
C ALA A 116 -4.70 -12.92 -7.26
N GLY A 117 -3.69 -12.10 -6.93
CA GLY A 117 -2.97 -12.05 -5.65
C GLY A 117 -1.86 -11.00 -5.65
N MET A 118 -1.08 -10.90 -4.57
CA MET A 118 0.08 -9.99 -4.51
C MET A 118 1.27 -10.48 -5.34
N GLY A 119 1.32 -11.78 -5.65
CA GLY A 119 2.37 -12.37 -6.47
C GLY A 119 3.74 -12.16 -5.81
N SER A 120 4.66 -11.55 -6.57
CA SER A 120 6.01 -11.22 -6.07
C SER A 120 6.25 -9.72 -6.11
N PRO A 121 5.93 -8.99 -5.03
CA PRO A 121 6.06 -7.54 -4.97
C PRO A 121 7.47 -7.05 -5.31
N ARG A 122 7.56 -6.01 -6.14
CA ARG A 122 8.81 -5.37 -6.56
C ARG A 122 8.75 -3.88 -6.33
N VAL A 123 9.81 -3.30 -5.76
CA VAL A 123 9.97 -1.85 -5.69
C VAL A 123 10.05 -1.31 -7.11
N THR A 124 9.03 -0.56 -7.51
CA THR A 124 8.89 0.05 -8.82
C THR A 124 8.32 1.46 -8.64
N PRO A 125 9.18 2.49 -8.63
CA PRO A 125 8.74 3.86 -8.42
C PRO A 125 7.68 4.31 -9.43
N GLY A 126 6.69 5.07 -8.96
CA GLY A 126 5.61 5.59 -9.79
C GLY A 126 4.38 4.70 -9.90
N LEU A 127 4.44 3.48 -9.37
CA LEU A 127 3.32 2.55 -9.33
C LEU A 127 2.68 2.55 -7.94
N ILE A 128 1.39 2.26 -7.89
CA ILE A 128 0.68 1.99 -6.65
C ILE A 128 0.07 0.60 -6.73
N SER A 129 0.34 -0.25 -5.74
CA SER A 129 -0.32 -1.54 -5.64
C SER A 129 -1.23 -1.59 -4.43
N ALA A 130 -2.30 -2.37 -4.49
CA ALA A 130 -3.17 -2.58 -3.34
C ALA A 130 -3.82 -3.95 -3.37
N VAL A 131 -4.31 -4.36 -2.21
CA VAL A 131 -5.13 -5.55 -2.04
C VAL A 131 -6.53 -5.15 -1.58
N ILE A 132 -7.52 -5.99 -1.89
CA ILE A 132 -8.84 -5.82 -1.30
C ILE A 132 -8.79 -6.08 0.21
N ASP A 133 -9.66 -5.47 1.00
CA ASP A 133 -9.59 -5.54 2.47
C ASP A 133 -9.77 -6.97 3.01
N SER A 134 -10.52 -7.81 2.30
CA SER A 134 -10.68 -9.23 2.63
C SER A 134 -9.48 -10.10 2.28
N TYR A 135 -8.45 -9.53 1.65
CA TYR A 135 -7.29 -10.28 1.21
C TYR A 135 -6.41 -10.73 2.37
N THR A 136 -6.11 -12.03 2.39
CA THR A 136 -5.15 -12.64 3.31
C THR A 136 -4.01 -13.29 2.53
N SER A 137 -2.81 -13.30 3.10
CA SER A 137 -1.61 -13.85 2.45
C SER A 137 -1.68 -15.34 2.16
N ASP A 138 -2.57 -16.07 2.85
CA ASP A 138 -2.86 -17.47 2.56
C ASP A 138 -3.54 -17.66 1.20
N GLN A 139 -4.24 -16.63 0.69
CA GLN A 139 -4.86 -16.68 -0.64
C GLN A 139 -3.82 -16.79 -1.75
N ASP A 140 -2.62 -16.24 -1.55
CA ASP A 140 -1.51 -16.39 -2.50
C ASP A 140 -1.00 -17.84 -2.60
N LYS A 141 -1.28 -18.67 -1.60
CA LYS A 141 -0.87 -20.08 -1.57
C LYS A 141 -1.95 -21.02 -2.10
N THR A 142 -3.12 -20.51 -2.48
CA THR A 142 -4.26 -21.36 -2.85
C THR A 142 -4.00 -22.15 -4.14
N PRO A 143 -4.53 -23.38 -4.26
CA PRO A 143 -4.45 -24.16 -5.49
C PRO A 143 -5.03 -23.43 -6.72
N LYS A 144 -6.02 -22.55 -6.51
CA LYS A 144 -6.58 -21.71 -7.56
C LYS A 144 -5.58 -20.69 -8.08
N LEU A 145 -4.91 -19.93 -7.20
CA LEU A 145 -3.88 -18.99 -7.65
C LEU A 145 -2.68 -19.74 -8.23
N ARG A 146 -2.22 -20.84 -7.63
CA ARG A 146 -1.14 -21.66 -8.19
C ARG A 146 -1.46 -22.18 -9.59
N ARG A 147 -2.71 -22.57 -9.84
CA ARG A 147 -3.16 -23.00 -11.16
C ARG A 147 -3.20 -21.83 -12.15
N PHE A 148 -3.69 -20.67 -11.71
CA PHE A 148 -3.68 -19.45 -12.52
C PHE A 148 -2.25 -19.02 -12.88
N LEU A 149 -1.33 -18.98 -11.91
CA LEU A 149 0.10 -18.67 -12.12
C LEU A 149 0.81 -19.71 -13.01
N ALA A 150 0.48 -21.00 -12.85
CA ALA A 150 1.01 -22.06 -13.70
C ALA A 150 0.50 -21.98 -15.14
N GLU A 151 -0.74 -21.54 -15.35
CA GLU A 151 -1.30 -21.28 -16.68
C GLU A 151 -0.64 -20.06 -17.35
N THR A 152 -0.07 -19.13 -16.57
CA THR A 152 0.65 -17.93 -17.06
C THR A 152 2.18 -18.06 -17.09
N ASN A 153 2.77 -19.24 -16.82
CA ASN A 153 4.23 -19.48 -16.75
C ASN A 153 4.98 -18.61 -15.71
N ASP A 154 4.33 -18.25 -14.61
CA ASP A 154 4.95 -17.47 -13.53
C ASP A 154 5.24 -18.38 -12.32
N THR A 155 6.52 -18.45 -11.91
CA THR A 155 7.02 -19.47 -10.95
C THR A 155 7.49 -18.90 -9.61
N ASP A 156 7.23 -17.62 -9.34
CA ASP A 156 7.76 -16.98 -8.15
C ASP A 156 6.90 -17.32 -6.91
N SER A 157 7.51 -18.02 -5.96
CA SER A 157 6.88 -18.51 -4.72
C SER A 157 7.59 -17.91 -3.51
N GLN A 158 7.24 -16.68 -3.17
CA GLN A 158 7.76 -16.00 -1.98
C GLN A 158 6.99 -16.40 -0.70
N PRO A 159 7.65 -16.37 0.47
CA PRO A 159 6.98 -16.44 1.78
C PRO A 159 6.04 -15.23 1.96
N ASP A 160 5.01 -15.39 2.81
CA ASP A 160 3.93 -14.43 3.08
C ASP A 160 4.24 -12.97 2.65
N PRO A 161 3.81 -12.56 1.45
CA PRO A 161 4.22 -11.29 0.88
C PRO A 161 3.65 -10.09 1.64
N ILE A 162 2.54 -10.25 2.37
CA ILE A 162 2.00 -9.19 3.24
C ILE A 162 2.95 -8.95 4.40
N LYS A 163 3.31 -10.02 5.11
CA LYS A 163 4.16 -9.91 6.30
C LYS A 163 5.52 -9.33 5.92
N TYR A 164 6.11 -9.83 4.84
CA TYR A 164 7.38 -9.33 4.33
C TYR A 164 7.32 -7.83 3.97
N MET A 165 6.25 -7.41 3.28
CA MET A 165 6.07 -6.01 2.89
C MET A 165 5.83 -5.09 4.10
N ILE A 166 4.98 -5.50 5.05
CA ILE A 166 4.75 -4.72 6.28
C ILE A 166 6.05 -4.59 7.09
N GLU A 167 6.81 -5.67 7.24
CA GLU A 167 8.09 -5.65 7.94
C GLU A 167 9.11 -4.77 7.21
N THR A 168 9.18 -4.82 5.88
CA THR A 168 10.08 -3.98 5.08
C THR A 168 9.73 -2.49 5.19
N LEU A 169 8.44 -2.13 5.06
CA LEU A 169 7.98 -0.75 5.23
C LEU A 169 8.19 -0.22 6.66
N ALA A 170 8.19 -1.10 7.67
CA ALA A 170 8.48 -0.71 9.04
C ALA A 170 9.98 -0.41 9.29
N GLN A 171 10.88 -0.88 8.42
CA GLN A 171 12.34 -0.66 8.52
C GLN A 171 12.84 0.57 7.73
N GLU A 172 11.98 1.22 6.93
CA GLU A 172 12.33 2.45 6.19
C GLU A 172 12.13 3.74 7.03
N LYS A 173 12.01 3.61 8.35
CA LYS A 173 12.08 4.70 9.33
C LYS A 173 13.51 4.96 9.80
#